data_AF-A0A527ZHW1-F1
#
_entry.id   AF-A0A527ZHW1-F1
#
_cell.length_a   1.000
_cell.length_b   1.000
_cell.length_c   1.000
_cell.angle_alpha   90.00
_cell.angle_beta   90.00
_cell.angle_gamma   90.00
#
_symmetry.space_group_name_H-M   'P 1'
#
loop_
_entity.id
_entity.type
_entity.pdbx_description
1 polymer ?
#
loop_
_entity_poly.entity_id
_entity_poly.type
_entity_poly.pdbx_seq_one_letter_code
_entity_poly.pdbx_strand_id
1 'polypeptide(L)'
;MVEIHWQEIEGNWLSGAALDFHTTSSTPIGHNEAGYMQFDTVRPPIAELLYRLKYKGDQTAAQGIIETAAAFVLPYRAKFDLIIPVPPSTARVVQPVLVLAHGIGEAVNMPVVECITTTRPTAQLSLTSILTTTNLPTFSQW
;
A
#
# COMPACT_ATOMS: atom_id res chain seq x y z
N MET A 1 -0.36 -9.81 17.14
CA MET A 1 -1.22 -8.62 16.87
C MET A 1 -0.52 -7.32 17.29
N VAL A 2 -0.69 -6.27 16.48
CA VAL A 2 -0.20 -4.90 16.71
C VAL A 2 -1.36 -3.91 16.86
N GLU A 3 -1.10 -2.78 17.52
CA GLU A 3 -2.03 -1.66 17.65
C GLU A 3 -2.35 -1.02 16.29
N ILE A 4 -3.61 -0.61 16.12
CA ILE A 4 -4.14 0.01 14.91
C ILE A 4 -5.09 1.17 15.23
N HIS A 5 -5.04 2.22 14.41
CA HIS A 5 -5.97 3.35 14.46
C HIS A 5 -6.80 3.39 13.17
N TRP A 6 -7.82 2.53 13.10
CA TRP A 6 -8.58 2.37 11.88
C TRP A 6 -9.45 3.59 11.57
N GLN A 7 -9.65 3.86 10.29
CA GLN A 7 -10.56 4.90 9.80
C GLN A 7 -11.53 4.32 8.80
N GLU A 8 -12.78 4.78 8.86
CA GLU A 8 -13.76 4.51 7.82
C GLU A 8 -13.37 5.23 6.54
N ILE A 9 -13.53 4.55 5.40
CA ILE A 9 -13.32 5.14 4.08
C ILE A 9 -14.59 5.02 3.24
N GLU A 10 -14.99 6.14 2.65
CA GLU A 10 -16.14 6.22 1.76
C GLU A 10 -15.75 5.93 0.31
N GLY A 11 -16.68 5.36 -0.44
CA GLY A 11 -16.51 5.07 -1.86
C GLY A 11 -17.68 4.30 -2.45
N ASN A 12 -17.47 3.74 -3.64
CA ASN A 12 -18.48 2.95 -4.35
C ASN A 12 -18.59 1.52 -3.79
N TRP A 13 -18.68 1.39 -2.47
CA TRP A 13 -18.78 0.14 -1.72
C TRP A 13 -19.72 0.34 -0.52
N LEU A 14 -20.26 -0.76 0.00
CA LEU A 14 -21.19 -0.71 1.14
C LEU A 14 -20.52 -0.22 2.43
N SER A 15 -19.24 -0.55 2.62
CA SER A 15 -18.42 -0.11 3.76
C SER A 15 -16.94 -0.31 3.42
N GLY A 16 -16.08 0.55 3.93
CA GLY A 16 -14.64 0.45 3.76
C GLY A 16 -13.89 0.88 5.01
N ALA A 17 -12.75 0.26 5.26
CA ALA A 17 -11.88 0.59 6.38
C ALA A 17 -10.40 0.58 5.97
N ALA A 18 -9.66 1.56 6.47
CA ALA A 18 -8.20 1.55 6.47
C ALA A 18 -7.72 1.20 7.88
N LEU A 19 -6.81 0.24 8.02
CA LEU A 19 -6.37 -0.23 9.35
C LEU A 19 -5.51 0.81 10.08
N ASP A 20 -4.67 1.55 9.36
CA ASP A 20 -3.88 2.65 9.91
C ASP A 20 -3.30 3.49 8.76
N PHE A 21 -2.64 4.61 9.10
CA PHE A 21 -1.88 5.42 8.16
C PHE A 21 -0.55 4.74 7.77
N HIS A 22 -0.04 5.09 6.59
CA HIS A 22 1.28 4.62 6.15
C HIS A 22 2.46 5.24 6.92
N THR A 23 2.27 6.43 7.48
CA THR A 23 3.26 7.24 8.19
C THR A 23 2.51 8.14 9.18
N THR A 24 2.95 8.23 10.44
CA THR A 24 2.40 9.17 11.42
C THR A 24 3.05 10.55 11.34
N SER A 25 4.35 10.62 11.05
CA SER A 25 5.06 11.88 10.78
C SER A 25 6.26 11.69 9.84
N SER A 26 6.63 12.75 9.13
CA SER A 26 7.81 12.78 8.25
C SER A 26 8.49 14.13 8.40
N THR A 27 9.54 14.19 9.23
CA THR A 27 10.22 15.44 9.59
C THR A 27 11.55 15.55 8.84
N PRO A 28 11.84 16.65 8.13
CA PRO A 28 13.15 16.82 7.49
C PRO A 28 14.25 16.95 8.54
N ILE A 29 15.31 16.15 8.42
CA ILE A 29 16.45 16.11 9.37
C ILE A 29 17.75 16.67 8.77
N GLY A 30 17.66 17.29 7.59
CA GLY A 30 18.80 17.90 6.89
C GLY A 30 19.30 17.06 5.73
N HIS A 31 20.36 17.52 5.07
CA HIS A 31 20.93 16.85 3.90
C HIS A 31 21.99 15.82 4.32
N ASN A 32 22.06 14.69 3.63
CA ASN A 32 23.16 13.74 3.78
C ASN A 32 24.45 14.27 3.12
N GLU A 33 25.55 13.52 3.23
CA GLU A 33 26.86 13.86 2.64
C GLU A 33 26.81 14.03 1.11
N ALA A 34 25.82 13.43 0.45
CA ALA A 34 25.59 13.55 -0.99
C ALA A 34 24.61 14.68 -1.37
N GLY A 35 24.20 15.53 -0.41
CA GLY A 35 23.34 16.68 -0.64
C GLY A 35 21.85 16.35 -0.79
N TYR A 36 21.40 15.15 -0.43
CA TYR A 36 19.98 14.77 -0.48
C TYR A 36 19.29 14.99 0.87
N MET A 37 18.16 15.70 0.86
CA MET A 37 17.33 15.91 2.04
C MET A 37 16.85 14.57 2.61
N GLN A 38 17.15 14.34 3.89
CA GLN A 38 16.73 13.19 4.65
C GLN A 38 15.46 13.53 5.45
N PHE A 39 14.61 12.54 5.65
CA PHE A 39 13.40 12.65 6.44
C PHE A 39 13.40 11.56 7.51
N ASP A 40 13.16 11.96 8.75
CA ASP A 40 12.81 11.04 9.83
C ASP A 40 11.32 10.69 9.70
N THR A 41 11.06 9.44 9.32
CA THR A 41 9.70 8.94 9.03
C THR A 41 9.26 8.03 10.16
N VAL A 42 8.28 8.46 10.95
CA VAL A 42 7.67 7.64 11.99
C VAL A 42 6.50 6.87 11.38
N ARG A 43 6.46 5.55 11.60
CA ARG A 43 5.41 4.66 11.10
C ARG A 43 4.62 4.04 12.25
N PRO A 44 3.29 3.91 12.13
CA PRO A 44 2.53 3.01 12.99
C PRO A 44 3.08 1.58 12.94
N PRO A 45 2.89 0.77 13.99
CA PRO A 45 3.38 -0.61 14.05
C PRO A 45 3.00 -1.46 12.83
N ILE A 46 1.73 -1.41 12.39
CA ILE A 46 1.28 -2.17 11.21
C ILE A 46 1.90 -1.67 9.91
N ALA A 47 2.15 -0.36 9.80
CA ALA A 47 2.77 0.25 8.64
C ALA A 47 4.27 -0.08 8.54
N GLU A 48 4.96 -0.23 9.68
CA GLU A 48 6.34 -0.71 9.72
C GLU A 48 6.44 -2.17 9.26
N LEU A 49 5.52 -3.04 9.71
CA LEU A 49 5.44 -4.41 9.20
C LEU A 49 5.22 -4.43 7.69
N LEU A 50 4.30 -3.60 7.18
CA LEU A 50 4.03 -3.50 5.75
C LEU A 50 5.26 -2.99 4.97
N TYR A 51 5.99 -2.03 5.54
CA TYR A 51 7.23 -1.51 4.96
C TYR A 51 8.30 -2.60 4.86
N ARG A 52 8.53 -3.37 5.93
CA ARG A 52 9.45 -4.52 5.94
C ARG A 52 9.06 -5.58 4.90
N LEU A 53 7.77 -5.91 4.82
CA LEU A 53 7.28 -6.87 3.83
C LEU A 53 7.50 -6.39 2.39
N LYS A 54 7.17 -5.13 2.09
CA LYS A 54 7.21 -4.58 0.72
C LYS A 54 8.62 -4.24 0.23
N TYR A 55 9.48 -3.71 1.10
CA TYR A 55 10.77 -3.13 0.70
C TYR A 55 11.99 -3.85 1.27
N LYS A 56 11.83 -4.66 2.32
CA LYS A 56 12.92 -5.49 2.88
C LYS A 56 12.77 -6.97 2.53
N GLY A 57 11.67 -7.37 1.91
CA GLY A 57 11.39 -8.76 1.55
C GLY A 57 11.14 -9.68 2.74
N ASP A 58 10.91 -9.11 3.93
CA ASP A 58 10.79 -9.85 5.18
C ASP A 58 9.39 -10.47 5.31
N GLN A 59 9.29 -11.76 5.01
CA GLN A 59 8.03 -12.51 5.10
C GLN A 59 7.55 -12.71 6.53
N THR A 60 8.44 -12.65 7.53
CA THR A 60 8.05 -12.79 8.94
C THR A 60 7.15 -11.63 9.39
N ALA A 61 7.25 -10.48 8.72
CA ALA A 61 6.39 -9.33 8.97
C ALA A 61 4.93 -9.55 8.54
N ALA A 62 4.66 -10.50 7.63
CA ALA A 62 3.31 -10.77 7.15
C ALA A 62 2.40 -11.30 8.26
N GLN A 63 2.91 -12.15 9.16
CA GLN A 63 2.11 -12.78 10.21
C GLN A 63 1.44 -11.74 11.13
N GLY A 64 2.18 -10.72 11.58
CA GLY A 64 1.62 -9.68 12.44
C GLY A 64 0.51 -8.88 11.76
N ILE A 65 0.61 -8.65 10.45
CA ILE A 65 -0.42 -7.98 9.66
C ILE A 65 -1.64 -8.88 9.51
N ILE A 66 -1.44 -10.17 9.18
CA ILE A 66 -2.50 -11.16 9.01
C ILE A 66 -3.32 -11.29 10.30
N GLU A 67 -2.67 -11.49 11.44
CA GLU A 67 -3.35 -11.62 12.74
C GLU A 67 -4.18 -10.38 13.07
N THR A 68 -3.61 -9.18 12.90
CA THR A 68 -4.31 -7.93 13.20
C THR A 68 -5.48 -7.69 12.24
N ALA A 69 -5.29 -7.91 10.94
CA ALA A 69 -6.36 -7.74 9.95
C ALA A 69 -7.47 -8.79 10.13
N ALA A 70 -7.13 -10.04 10.41
CA ALA A 70 -8.09 -11.10 10.70
C ALA A 70 -8.92 -10.76 11.93
N ALA A 71 -8.28 -10.33 13.03
CA ALA A 71 -8.98 -9.91 14.24
C ALA A 71 -9.92 -8.71 14.00
N PHE A 72 -9.51 -7.75 13.15
CA PHE A 72 -10.35 -6.61 12.76
C PHE A 72 -11.58 -7.04 11.94
N VAL A 73 -11.42 -8.00 11.03
CA VAL A 73 -12.46 -8.44 10.08
C VAL A 73 -13.41 -9.47 10.71
N LEU A 74 -12.95 -10.25 11.69
CA LEU A 74 -13.71 -11.36 12.29
C LEU A 74 -15.12 -10.98 12.80
N PRO A 75 -15.33 -9.83 13.48
CA PRO A 75 -16.67 -9.40 13.91
C PRO A 75 -17.67 -9.21 12.76
N TYR A 76 -17.17 -9.00 11.54
CA TYR A 76 -17.98 -8.76 10.35
C TYR A 76 -18.08 -9.98 9.44
N ARG A 77 -17.49 -11.11 9.81
CA ARG A 77 -17.38 -12.32 8.97
C ARG A 77 -18.70 -12.80 8.35
N ALA A 78 -19.83 -12.60 9.03
CA ALA A 78 -21.15 -12.99 8.52
C ALA A 78 -21.70 -12.07 7.41
N LYS A 79 -21.04 -10.94 7.11
CA LYS A 79 -21.50 -9.95 6.13
C LYS A 79 -20.96 -10.18 4.71
N PHE A 80 -20.03 -11.10 4.53
CA PHE A 80 -19.39 -11.38 3.25
C PHE A 80 -18.87 -12.83 3.21
N ASP A 81 -18.80 -13.39 1.99
CA ASP A 81 -18.49 -14.80 1.77
C ASP A 81 -17.14 -15.03 1.08
N LEU A 82 -16.49 -13.95 0.62
CA LEU A 82 -15.36 -14.03 -0.30
C LEU A 82 -14.39 -12.86 -0.10
N ILE A 83 -13.08 -13.13 -0.17
CA ILE A 83 -12.03 -12.12 -0.30
C ILE A 83 -11.61 -12.03 -1.75
N ILE A 84 -11.55 -10.81 -2.28
CA ILE A 84 -10.98 -10.54 -3.60
C ILE A 84 -9.80 -9.58 -3.41
N PRO A 85 -8.55 -10.04 -3.57
CA PRO A 85 -7.39 -9.16 -3.51
C PRO A 85 -7.36 -8.24 -4.73
N VAL A 86 -6.91 -7.00 -4.50
CA VAL A 86 -6.61 -6.08 -5.61
C VAL A 86 -5.42 -6.63 -6.40
N PRO A 87 -5.50 -6.71 -7.74
CA PRO A 87 -4.46 -7.30 -8.55
C PRO A 87 -3.16 -6.51 -8.42
N PRO A 88 -2.01 -7.19 -8.31
CA PRO A 88 -0.73 -6.51 -8.13
C PRO A 88 -0.39 -5.66 -9.36
N SER A 89 0.00 -4.41 -9.12
CA SER A 89 0.33 -3.43 -10.18
C SER A 89 1.78 -3.47 -10.64
N THR A 90 2.65 -4.22 -9.97
CA THR A 90 4.07 -4.32 -10.31
C THR A 90 4.53 -5.77 -10.22
N ALA A 91 5.37 -6.21 -11.16
CA ALA A 91 6.04 -7.49 -11.06
C ALA A 91 6.99 -7.49 -9.86
N ARG A 92 6.76 -8.39 -8.90
CA ARG A 92 7.60 -8.60 -7.71
C ARG A 92 7.74 -10.10 -7.49
N VAL A 93 8.88 -10.51 -6.93
CA VAL A 93 9.14 -11.91 -6.56
C VAL A 93 8.10 -12.42 -5.55
N VAL A 94 7.75 -11.56 -4.59
CA VAL A 94 6.66 -11.80 -3.65
C VAL A 94 5.62 -10.71 -3.85
N GLN A 95 4.35 -11.11 -3.97
CA GLN A 95 3.23 -10.19 -4.03
C GLN A 95 2.62 -10.02 -2.64
N PRO A 96 2.89 -8.92 -1.93
CA PRO A 96 2.40 -8.74 -0.55
C PRO A 96 0.88 -8.84 -0.45
N VAL A 97 0.16 -8.35 -1.47
CA VAL A 97 -1.31 -8.39 -1.50
C VAL A 97 -1.84 -9.82 -1.50
N LEU A 98 -1.20 -10.74 -2.24
CA LEU A 98 -1.62 -12.13 -2.30
C LEU A 98 -1.28 -12.86 -1.01
N VAL A 99 -0.06 -12.66 -0.50
CA VAL A 99 0.37 -13.25 0.79
C VAL A 99 -0.57 -12.86 1.92
N LEU A 100 -0.93 -11.58 2.02
CA LEU A 100 -1.82 -11.09 3.05
C LEU A 100 -3.26 -11.58 2.83
N ALA A 101 -3.77 -11.54 1.60
CA ALA A 101 -5.15 -11.97 1.32
C ALA A 101 -5.38 -13.45 1.64
N HIS A 102 -4.47 -14.32 1.18
CA HIS A 102 -4.53 -15.76 1.49
C HIS A 102 -4.38 -16.03 2.98
N GLY A 103 -3.41 -15.38 3.65
CA GLY A 103 -3.23 -15.53 5.10
C GLY A 103 -4.44 -15.06 5.91
N ILE A 104 -5.06 -13.93 5.54
CA ILE A 104 -6.29 -13.45 6.19
C ILE A 104 -7.45 -14.42 5.91
N GLY A 105 -7.59 -14.89 4.67
CA GLY A 105 -8.62 -15.85 4.27
C GLY A 105 -8.55 -17.15 5.07
N GLU A 106 -7.34 -17.70 5.24
CA GLU A 106 -7.10 -18.86 6.10
C GLU A 106 -7.48 -18.57 7.57
N ALA A 107 -7.05 -17.42 8.10
CA ALA A 107 -7.31 -17.05 9.50
C ALA A 107 -8.81 -16.84 9.81
N VAL A 108 -9.61 -16.38 8.84
CA VAL A 108 -11.06 -16.14 9.01
C VAL A 108 -11.93 -17.20 8.32
N ASN A 109 -11.32 -18.30 7.87
CA ASN A 109 -11.94 -19.41 7.15
C ASN A 109 -12.83 -18.93 5.99
N MET A 110 -12.21 -18.29 5.00
CA MET A 110 -12.92 -17.68 3.89
C MET A 110 -12.15 -17.85 2.58
N PRO A 111 -12.85 -18.17 1.47
CA PRO A 111 -12.20 -18.32 0.18
C PRO A 111 -11.61 -16.99 -0.29
N VAL A 112 -10.50 -17.10 -1.02
CA VAL A 112 -9.82 -15.98 -1.68
C VAL A 112 -9.81 -16.26 -3.17
N VAL A 113 -10.33 -15.32 -3.98
CA VAL A 113 -10.43 -15.49 -5.43
C VAL A 113 -9.80 -14.32 -6.16
N GLU A 114 -8.83 -14.63 -7.01
CA GLU A 114 -8.10 -13.69 -7.86
C GLU A 114 -8.80 -13.56 -9.22
N CYS A 115 -9.99 -12.94 -9.27
CA CYS A 115 -10.82 -12.87 -10.49
C CYS A 115 -10.85 -11.50 -11.18
N ILE A 116 -10.13 -10.52 -10.66
CA ILE A 116 -10.11 -9.15 -11.20
C ILE A 116 -8.74 -8.81 -11.78
N THR A 117 -8.74 -8.04 -12.86
CA THR A 117 -7.52 -7.59 -13.54
C THR A 117 -7.48 -6.07 -13.65
N THR A 118 -6.28 -5.51 -13.74
CA THR A 118 -6.11 -4.08 -14.02
C THR A 118 -6.29 -3.84 -15.52
N THR A 119 -7.18 -2.90 -15.89
CA THR A 119 -7.39 -2.52 -17.30
C THR A 119 -6.53 -1.34 -17.74
N ARG A 120 -5.86 -0.67 -16.79
CA ARG A 120 -4.99 0.48 -17.04
C ARG A 120 -3.65 0.27 -16.32
N PRO A 121 -2.51 0.49 -17.00
CA PRO A 121 -1.22 0.47 -16.34
C PRO A 121 -1.18 1.55 -15.26
N THR A 122 -0.75 1.20 -14.05
CA THR A 122 -0.48 2.19 -13.00
C THR A 122 0.83 2.89 -13.33
N ALA A 123 0.76 4.06 -13.95
CA ALA A 123 1.94 4.90 -14.11
C ALA A 123 2.46 5.27 -12.72
N GLN A 124 3.69 4.87 -12.41
CA GLN A 124 4.39 5.40 -11.24
C GLN A 124 4.61 6.89 -11.49
N LEU A 125 4.01 7.75 -10.67
CA LEU A 125 4.31 9.18 -10.65
C LEU A 125 5.73 9.39 -10.11
N SER A 126 6.74 9.13 -10.95
CA SER A 126 8.06 9.70 -10.73
C SER A 126 8.00 11.15 -11.21
N LEU A 127 8.32 12.09 -10.32
CA LEU A 127 8.45 13.54 -10.58
C LEU A 127 9.49 13.91 -11.67
N THR A 128 10.01 12.94 -12.42
CA THR A 128 11.12 13.11 -13.37
C THR A 128 10.65 13.52 -14.78
N SER A 129 9.36 13.54 -15.09
CA SER A 129 8.88 13.76 -16.48
C SER A 129 8.29 15.15 -16.77
N ILE A 130 8.41 16.15 -15.88
CA ILE A 130 7.86 17.50 -16.15
C ILE A 130 8.81 18.38 -16.99
N LEU A 131 10.06 17.97 -17.28
CA LEU A 131 11.03 18.82 -17.99
C LEU A 131 11.23 18.54 -19.49
N THR A 132 10.37 17.75 -20.14
CA THR A 132 10.48 17.55 -21.60
C THR A 132 9.15 17.75 -22.31
N THR A 133 8.62 18.98 -22.27
CA THR A 133 7.91 19.58 -23.42
C THR A 133 7.70 21.07 -23.12
N THR A 134 8.64 21.90 -23.57
CA THR A 134 8.29 23.23 -24.08
C THR A 134 8.95 23.38 -25.44
N ASN A 135 8.21 22.97 -26.48
CA ASN A 135 8.39 23.48 -27.82
C ASN A 135 8.33 25.01 -27.73
N LEU A 136 9.47 25.68 -27.88
CA LEU A 136 9.50 27.11 -28.17
C LEU A 136 9.16 27.30 -29.65
N PRO A 137 8.08 28.03 -30.00
CA PRO A 137 7.85 28.41 -31.37
C PRO A 137 8.91 29.44 -31.80
N THR A 138 9.49 29.17 -32.96
CA THR A 138 10.39 30.07 -33.69
C THR A 138 9.64 31.37 -34.02
N PHE A 139 10.15 32.52 -33.56
CA PHE A 139 9.72 33.81 -34.08
C PHE A 139 10.82 34.39 -34.96
N SER A 140 10.45 34.56 -36.23
CA SER A 140 11.19 35.26 -37.29
C SER A 140 10.88 36.76 -37.24
N GLN A 141 11.83 37.57 -37.73
CA GLN A 141 11.80 39.03 -37.96
C GLN A 141 12.02 39.87 -36.68
N TRP A 142 13.05 40.72 -36.54
CA TRP A 142 13.86 41.51 -37.48
C TRP A 142 15.32 41.57 -37.05
#